data_AF-A0A357NH43-F1
#
_entry.id   AF-A0A357NH43-F1
#
_cell.length_a   1.000
_cell.length_b   1.000
_cell.length_c   1.000
_cell.angle_alpha   90.00
_cell.angle_beta   90.00
_cell.angle_gamma   90.00
#
_symmetry.space_group_name_H-M   'P 1'
#
loop_
_entity.id
_entity.type
_entity.pdbx_description
1 polymer ?
#
loop_
_entity_poly.entity_id
_entity_poly.type
_entity_poly.pdbx_seq_one_letter_code
_entity_poly.pdbx_strand_id
1 'polypeptide(L)' 'GNRGVPDRVVLLPGGRTVYVETKAPGKPLEPLQKKWAKDLRDLGHKVYKIDTLMDIDKFIAECKGGGAQ' A
#
# COMPACT_ATOMS: atom_id res chain seq x y z
N GLY A 1 10.18 11.41 -6.82
CA GLY A 1 9.08 10.58 -7.31
C GLY A 1 8.23 11.39 -8.25
N ASN A 2 7.77 10.78 -9.36
CA ASN A 2 6.80 11.43 -10.24
C ASN A 2 5.54 11.76 -9.44
N ARG A 3 5.04 12.99 -9.55
CA ARG A 3 3.82 13.41 -8.86
C ARG A 3 2.66 12.54 -9.36
N GLY A 4 2.16 11.64 -8.50
CA GLY A 4 0.92 10.91 -8.72
C GLY A 4 1.02 9.41 -8.95
N VAL A 5 2.16 8.75 -8.71
CA VAL A 5 2.22 7.28 -8.66
C VAL A 5 2.50 6.85 -7.21
N PRO A 6 1.84 5.82 -6.67
CA PRO A 6 2.19 5.26 -5.35
C PRO A 6 3.66 4.85 -5.30
N ASP A 7 4.30 5.04 -4.14
CA ASP A 7 5.74 4.73 -3.99
C ASP A 7 6.10 3.30 -4.41
N ARG A 8 5.23 2.33 -4.12
CA ARG A 8 5.43 0.92 -4.47
C ARG A 8 4.13 0.25 -4.93
N VAL A 9 4.30 -0.66 -5.90
CA VAL A 9 3.30 -1.64 -6.31
C VAL A 9 3.86 -3.02 -6.00
N VAL A 10 3.10 -3.82 -5.26
CA VAL A 10 3.46 -5.19 -4.87
C VAL A 10 2.55 -6.15 -5.62
N LEU A 11 3.16 -7.00 -6.43
CA LEU A 11 2.49 -8.04 -7.20
C LEU A 11 2.59 -9.36 -6.42
N LEU A 12 1.44 -9.94 -6.07
CA LEU A 12 1.35 -11.17 -5.30
C LEU A 12 0.79 -12.31 -6.17
N PRO A 13 1.02 -13.58 -5.78
CA PRO A 13 0.40 -14.72 -6.45
C PRO A 13 -1.12 -14.58 -6.57
N GLY A 14 -1.66 -15.13 -7.67
CA GLY A 14 -3.08 -15.01 -8.02
C GLY A 14 -3.47 -13.67 -8.64
N GLY A 15 -2.50 -12.90 -9.15
CA GLY A 15 -2.77 -11.61 -9.79
C GLY A 15 -3.20 -10.49 -8.83
N ARG A 16 -3.06 -10.71 -7.52
CA ARG A 16 -3.40 -9.72 -6.50
C ARG A 16 -2.37 -8.59 -6.51
N THR A 17 -2.85 -7.36 -6.49
CA THR A 17 -2.01 -6.17 -6.42
C THR A 17 -2.25 -5.40 -5.12
N VAL A 18 -1.17 -4.88 -4.56
CA VAL A 18 -1.20 -4.06 -3.35
C VAL A 18 -0.34 -2.82 -3.57
N TYR A 19 -0.84 -1.67 -3.14
CA TYR A 19 -0.16 -0.39 -3.29
C TYR A 19 0.33 0.09 -1.93
N VAL A 20 1.54 0.62 -1.87
CA VAL A 20 2.16 1.06 -0.61
C VAL A 20 2.74 2.45 -0.79
N GLU A 21 2.37 3.34 0.12
CA GLU A 21 2.97 4.66 0.29
C GLU A 21 3.83 4.65 1.55
N THR A 22 5.08 5.06 1.44
CA THR A 22 6.01 5.11 2.58
C THR A 22 6.16 6.55 3.07
N LYS A 23 6.11 6.75 4.39
CA LYS A 23 6.25 8.09 4.98
C LYS A 23 7.26 8.06 6.13
N ALA A 24 7.84 9.23 6.41
CA ALA A 24 8.53 9.43 7.67
C ALA A 24 7.54 9.23 8.84
N PRO A 25 8.00 8.75 10.02
CA PRO A 25 7.13 8.44 11.15
C PRO A 25 6.15 9.58 11.48
N GLY A 26 4.86 9.26 11.55
CA GLY A 26 3.79 10.20 11.89
C GLY A 26 3.37 11.14 10.77
N LYS A 27 4.03 11.12 9.60
CA LYS A 27 3.64 12.01 8.49
C LYS A 27 2.39 11.49 7.77
N PRO A 28 1.38 12.35 7.54
CA PRO A 28 0.19 11.96 6.83
C PRO A 28 0.45 11.85 5.32
N LEU A 29 -0.49 11.22 4.61
CA LEU A 29 -0.55 11.27 3.15
C LEU A 29 -0.81 12.70 2.66
N GLU A 30 -0.13 13.10 1.59
CA GLU A 30 -0.42 14.34 0.88
C GLU A 30 -1.79 14.25 0.17
N PRO A 31 -2.45 15.38 -0.15
CA PRO A 31 -3.78 15.36 -0.77
C PRO A 31 -3.87 14.49 -2.04
N LEU A 32 -2.85 14.52 -2.90
CA LEU A 32 -2.82 13.70 -4.11
C LEU A 32 -2.69 12.20 -3.79
N GLN A 33 -1.90 11.85 -2.77
CA GLN A 33 -1.74 10.46 -2.32
C GLN A 33 -3.03 9.94 -1.70
N LYS A 34 -3.76 10.78 -0.95
CA LYS A 34 -5.09 10.45 -0.42
C LYS A 34 -6.09 10.18 -1.55
N LYS A 35 -6.08 10.99 -2.61
CA LYS A 35 -6.93 10.79 -3.79
C LYS A 35 -6.63 9.44 -4.45
N TRP A 36 -5.37 9.16 -4.76
CA TRP A 36 -4.97 7.87 -5.32
C TRP A 36 -5.34 6.69 -4.42
N ALA A 37 -5.11 6.81 -3.11
CA ALA A 37 -5.46 5.76 -2.16
C ALA A 37 -6.98 5.54 -2.06
N LYS A 38 -7.80 6.57 -2.32
CA LYS A 38 -9.26 6.42 -2.44
C LYS A 38 -9.61 5.71 -3.74
N ASP A 39 -9.15 6.21 -4.88
CA ASP A 39 -9.48 5.68 -6.20
C ASP A 39 -9.08 4.20 -6.32
N LEU A 40 -7.90 3.82 -5.83
CA LEU A 40 -7.44 2.43 -5.81
C LEU A 40 -8.27 1.52 -4.89
N ARG A 41 -8.71 2.03 -3.74
CA ARG A 41 -9.60 1.26 -2.85
C ARG A 41 -10.98 1.07 -3.46
N ASP A 42 -11.50 2.09 -4.15
CA ASP A 42 -12.79 2.02 -4.86
C ASP A 42 -12.73 0.98 -6.00
N LEU A 43 -11.55 0.76 -6.60
CA LEU A 43 -11.30 -0.31 -7.58
C LEU A 43 -11.08 -1.69 -6.96
N GLY A 44 -11.14 -1.82 -5.63
CA GLY A 44 -10.98 -3.10 -4.92
C GLY A 44 -9.53 -3.47 -4.57
N HIS A 45 -8.57 -2.56 -4.78
CA HIS A 45 -7.18 -2.79 -4.40
C HIS A 45 -6.92 -2.46 -2.92
N LYS A 46 -5.92 -3.13 -2.34
CA LYS A 46 -5.42 -2.78 -1.00
C LYS A 46 -4.37 -1.69 -1.10
N VAL A 47 -4.45 -0.70 -0.20
CA VAL A 47 -3.52 0.43 -0.13
C VAL A 47 -3.06 0.67 1.31
N TYR A 48 -1.75 0.66 1.52
CA TYR A 48 -1.11 0.84 2.84
C TYR A 48 -0.34 2.16 2.89
N LYS A 49 -0.43 2.85 4.02
CA LYS A 49 0.55 3.85 4.44
C LYS A 49 1.46 3.19 5.47
N ILE A 50 2.75 3.12 5.21
CA ILE A 50 3.73 2.52 6.11
C ILE A 50 4.67 3.62 6.59
N ASP A 51 4.72 3.84 7.90
CA ASP A 51 5.63 4.80 8.53
C ASP A 51 6.28 4.27 9.81
N THR A 52 6.09 2.99 10.13
CA THR A 52 6.74 2.30 11.24
C THR A 52 7.23 0.91 10.84
N LEU A 53 8.20 0.37 11.58
CA LEU A 53 8.66 -1.02 11.41
C LEU A 53 7.54 -2.03 11.68
N MET A 54 6.69 -1.76 12.68
CA MET A 54 5.54 -2.60 12.98
C MET A 54 4.55 -2.68 11.79
N ASP A 55 4.36 -1.59 11.05
CA ASP A 55 3.51 -1.61 9.86
C ASP A 55 4.13 -2.45 8.73
N ILE A 56 5.45 -2.45 8.61
CA ILE A 56 6.17 -3.34 7.68
C ILE A 56 5.93 -4.80 8.08
N ASP A 57 6.07 -5.15 9.34
CA ASP A 57 5.88 -6.52 9.82
C ASP A 57 4.45 -7.01 9.57
N LYS A 58 3.45 -6.18 9.88
CA LYS A 58 2.03 -6.46 9.59
C LYS A 58 1.79 -6.63 8.09
N PHE A 59 2.35 -5.75 7.28
CA PHE A 59 2.23 -5.81 5.82
C PHE A 59 2.82 -7.12 5.26
N ILE A 60 4.03 -7.50 5.71
CA ILE A 60 4.67 -8.74 5.29
C ILE A 60 3.85 -9.96 5.71
N ALA A 61 3.34 -9.99 6.95
CA ALA A 61 2.50 -11.08 7.44
C ALA A 61 1.23 -11.24 6.57
N GLU A 62 0.59 -10.13 6.21
CA GLU A 62 -0.59 -10.14 5.34
C GLU A 62 -0.27 -10.63 3.91
N CYS A 63 0.84 -10.18 3.33
CA CYS A 63 1.27 -10.62 2.01
C CYS A 63 1.52 -12.14 1.97
N LYS A 64 2.11 -12.71 3.03
CA LYS A 64 2.38 -14.15 3.15
C LYS A 64 1.13 -14.99 3.42
N GLY A 65 0.15 -14.46 4.17
CA GLY A 65 -1.06 -15.19 4.55
C GLY A 65 -2.10 -15.36 3.43
N GLY A 66 -2.03 -14.59 2.35
CA GLY A 66 -3.02 -14.62 1.27
C GLY A 66 -2.79 -15.70 0.18
N GLY A 67 -1.93 -16.68 0.43
CA GLY A 67 -1.54 -17.73 -0.52
C GLY A 67 -2.22 -19.08 -0.34
N ALA A 68 -3.41 -19.12 0.29
CA ALA A 68 -4.20 -20.35 0.41
C ALA A 68 -5.53 -20.22 -0.35
N GLN A 69 -5.50 -20.53 -1.65
CA GLN A 69 -6.51 -21.33 -2.35
C GLN A 69 -5.98 -21.75 -3.71
#